data_AF-G8TEB5-F1
#
_entry.id   AF-G8TEB5-F1
#
_cell.length_a   1.000
_cell.length_b   1.000
_cell.length_c   1.000
_cell.angle_alpha   90.00
_cell.angle_beta   90.00
_cell.angle_gamma   90.00
#
_symmetry.space_group_name_H-M   'P 1'
#
loop_
_entity.id
_entity.type
_entity.pdbx_description
1 polymer ?
#
loop_
_entity_poly.entity_id
_entity_poly.type
_entity_poly.pdbx_seq_one_letter_code
_entity_poly.pdbx_strand_id
1 'polypeptide(L)'
;MKMNILYAICAMAVLVACSAPYQAQKSVWTVKEVQESFNKDSAKKYNTNCILYRGTDSLSHYFLSQFTDKWVFLSIKKSELSITEEKPYKVDSVVKLGYYYVDPNNHFVKTRDFN
;
A
#
# COMPACT_ATOMS: atom_id res chain seq x y z
N MET A 1 -48.99 6.67 -45.89
CA MET A 1 -48.40 6.16 -44.63
C MET A 1 -47.25 5.21 -44.94
N LYS A 2 -46.01 5.63 -44.66
CA LYS A 2 -45.05 4.87 -43.85
C LYS A 2 -43.85 5.77 -43.63
N MET A 3 -43.75 6.19 -42.38
CA MET A 3 -42.87 7.21 -41.84
C MET A 3 -41.47 6.62 -41.72
N ASN A 4 -40.48 7.34 -42.23
CA ASN A 4 -39.06 7.02 -42.11
C ASN A 4 -38.66 6.98 -40.64
N ILE A 5 -38.55 5.78 -40.06
CA ILE A 5 -37.91 5.55 -38.76
C ILE A 5 -36.41 5.45 -39.03
N LEU A 6 -35.84 6.60 -39.38
CA LEU A 6 -34.40 6.85 -39.37
C LEU A 6 -34.06 7.38 -37.97
N TYR A 7 -32.97 6.88 -37.37
CA TYR A 7 -32.27 7.44 -36.21
C TYR A 7 -32.76 7.13 -34.78
N ALA A 8 -33.09 5.88 -34.43
CA ALA A 8 -33.36 5.54 -33.02
C ALA A 8 -32.64 4.29 -32.46
N ILE A 9 -31.62 3.73 -33.14
CA ILE A 9 -30.97 2.49 -32.67
C ILE A 9 -29.43 2.56 -32.72
N CYS A 10 -28.83 3.75 -32.59
CA CYS A 10 -27.36 3.89 -32.48
C CYS A 10 -26.87 4.58 -31.19
N ALA A 11 -27.74 4.83 -30.21
CA ALA A 11 -27.39 5.68 -29.05
C ALA A 11 -27.58 5.03 -27.67
N MET A 12 -27.56 3.69 -27.56
CA MET A 12 -27.80 2.98 -26.29
C MET A 12 -26.85 1.79 -26.05
N ALA A 13 -25.65 1.80 -26.64
CA ALA A 13 -24.65 0.74 -26.42
C ALA A 13 -23.24 1.27 -26.14
N VAL A 14 -23.13 2.51 -25.64
CA VAL A 14 -21.89 3.04 -25.08
C VAL A 14 -22.26 3.57 -23.71
N LEU A 15 -22.00 2.78 -22.65
CA LEU A 15 -21.88 3.17 -21.23
C LEU A 15 -21.96 1.97 -20.25
N VAL A 16 -21.74 0.73 -20.71
CA VAL A 16 -21.39 -0.38 -19.79
C VAL A 16 -19.94 -0.77 -20.01
N ALA A 17 -19.05 0.20 -19.87
CA ALA A 17 -17.63 -0.04 -19.71
C ALA A 17 -17.14 0.90 -18.59
N CYS A 18 -16.43 0.33 -17.62
CA CYS A 18 -15.78 1.01 -16.50
C CYS A 18 -16.66 1.57 -15.38
N SER A 19 -17.32 0.68 -14.65
CA SER A 19 -17.51 0.89 -13.20
C SER A 19 -17.20 -0.40 -12.42
N ALA A 20 -16.08 -1.05 -12.74
CA ALA A 20 -15.36 -1.74 -11.67
C ALA A 20 -14.83 -0.61 -10.76
N PRO A 21 -15.27 -0.49 -9.49
CA PRO A 21 -14.65 0.47 -8.60
C PRO A 21 -13.19 0.05 -8.50
N TYR A 22 -12.30 0.85 -9.07
CA TYR A 22 -10.89 0.78 -8.74
C TYR A 22 -10.83 1.10 -7.25
N GLN A 23 -10.86 0.06 -6.41
CA GLN A 23 -10.61 0.20 -4.99
C GLN A 23 -9.15 0.62 -4.88
N ALA A 24 -8.91 1.93 -4.90
CA ALA A 24 -7.60 2.50 -4.68
C ALA A 24 -7.09 1.91 -3.37
N GLN A 25 -6.01 1.14 -3.46
CA GLN A 25 -5.43 0.48 -2.32
C GLN A 25 -5.02 1.55 -1.31
N LYS A 26 -5.61 1.50 -0.10
CA LYS A 26 -5.32 2.46 0.97
C LYS A 26 -3.81 2.49 1.22
N SER A 27 -3.21 3.68 1.11
CA SER A 27 -1.76 3.89 1.26
C SER A 27 -1.38 4.54 2.58
N VAL A 28 -2.29 5.30 3.21
CA VAL A 28 -2.08 5.95 4.51
C VAL A 28 -2.69 5.08 5.60
N TRP A 29 -1.89 4.67 6.57
CA TRP A 29 -2.24 3.74 7.63
C TRP A 29 -1.85 4.31 9.00
N THR A 30 -2.61 3.96 10.03
CA THR A 30 -2.21 4.19 11.42
C THR A 30 -1.34 3.03 11.91
N VAL A 31 -0.56 3.25 12.97
CA VAL A 31 0.21 2.20 13.66
C VAL A 31 -0.67 0.99 14.00
N LYS A 32 -1.85 1.25 14.56
CA LYS A 32 -2.79 0.22 14.99
C LYS A 32 -3.29 -0.62 13.82
N GLU A 33 -3.64 0.02 12.70
CA GLU A 33 -4.11 -0.71 11.50
C GLU A 33 -3.03 -1.62 10.92
N VAL A 34 -1.76 -1.17 10.92
CA VAL A 34 -0.65 -2.00 10.47
C VAL A 34 -0.48 -3.22 11.38
N GLN A 35 -0.53 -3.03 12.70
CA GLN A 35 -0.44 -4.11 13.69
C GLN A 35 -1.60 -5.11 13.57
N GLU A 36 -2.83 -4.63 13.43
CA GLU A 36 -4.00 -5.49 13.25
C GLU A 36 -3.91 -6.32 11.97
N SER A 37 -3.49 -5.70 10.85
CA SER A 37 -3.27 -6.42 9.59
C SER A 37 -2.16 -7.45 9.72
N PHE A 38 -1.06 -7.09 10.40
CA PHE A 38 0.05 -8.02 10.67
C PHE A 38 -0.43 -9.21 11.50
N ASN A 39 -1.15 -8.99 12.60
CA ASN A 39 -1.59 -10.07 13.48
C ASN A 39 -2.62 -11.00 12.81
N LYS A 40 -3.44 -10.47 11.90
CA LYS A 40 -4.43 -11.26 11.15
C LYS A 40 -3.78 -12.16 10.10
N ASP A 41 -2.76 -11.66 9.40
CA ASP A 41 -2.19 -12.35 8.23
C ASP A 41 -0.92 -13.17 8.57
N SER A 42 -0.10 -12.72 9.54
CA SER A 42 1.14 -13.42 9.95
C SER A 42 0.86 -14.79 10.56
N ALA A 43 -0.32 -14.97 11.17
CA ALA A 43 -0.73 -16.24 11.77
C ALA A 43 -0.97 -17.36 10.74
N LYS A 44 -1.08 -17.05 9.44
CA LYS A 44 -1.58 -18.01 8.44
C LYS A 44 -0.66 -18.38 7.29
N LYS A 45 0.34 -17.57 6.90
CA LYS A 45 1.01 -17.84 5.60
C LYS A 45 2.50 -17.47 5.48
N TYR A 46 3.00 -16.45 6.19
CA TYR A 46 4.38 -16.00 6.04
C TYR A 46 5.01 -15.74 7.41
N ASN A 47 6.05 -16.51 7.74
CA ASN A 47 6.78 -16.48 9.02
C ASN A 47 7.71 -15.25 9.16
N THR A 48 7.37 -14.14 8.50
CA THR A 48 8.16 -12.91 8.53
C THR A 48 7.38 -11.84 9.26
N ASN A 49 7.64 -11.70 10.56
CA ASN A 49 7.06 -10.69 11.44
C ASN A 49 7.61 -9.27 11.17
N CYS A 50 7.99 -8.95 9.92
CA CYS A 50 8.64 -7.70 9.62
C CYS A 50 8.14 -7.04 8.33
N ILE A 51 8.11 -5.71 8.33
CA ILE A 51 7.91 -4.87 7.14
C ILE A 51 9.20 -4.17 6.75
N LEU A 52 9.36 -3.88 5.47
CA LEU A 52 10.53 -3.20 4.94
C LEU A 52 10.37 -1.67 5.06
N TYR A 53 11.19 -1.03 5.88
CA TYR A 53 11.25 0.43 5.97
C TYR A 53 11.95 1.02 4.74
N ARG A 54 11.31 2.01 4.11
CA ARG A 54 11.79 2.65 2.87
C ARG A 54 12.29 4.07 3.07
N GLY A 55 12.14 4.61 4.28
CA GLY A 55 12.55 5.96 4.62
C GLY A 55 11.39 6.84 5.04
N THR A 56 11.67 8.12 5.18
CA THR A 56 10.71 9.14 5.61
C THR A 56 10.91 10.43 4.85
N ASP A 57 9.85 11.21 4.73
CA ASP A 57 9.90 12.59 4.25
C ASP A 57 9.50 13.56 5.37
N SER A 58 8.91 14.71 5.03
CA SER A 58 8.43 15.69 6.01
C SER A 58 7.11 15.30 6.68
N LEU A 59 6.34 14.38 6.10
CA LEU A 59 4.97 14.06 6.53
C LEU A 59 4.83 12.64 7.07
N SER A 60 5.54 11.68 6.48
CA SER A 60 5.28 10.25 6.72
C SER A 60 6.55 9.40 6.75
N HIS A 61 6.44 8.26 7.42
CA HIS A 61 7.31 7.10 7.28
C HIS A 61 6.72 6.15 6.24
N TYR A 62 7.57 5.64 5.33
CA TYR A 62 7.17 4.77 4.24
C TYR A 62 7.68 3.36 4.48
N PHE A 63 6.80 2.39 4.21
CA PHE A 63 7.09 0.98 4.34
C PHE A 63 6.56 0.20 3.15
N LEU A 64 7.09 -1.01 2.99
CA LEU A 64 6.64 -1.99 2.04
C LEU A 64 6.45 -3.31 2.76
N SER A 65 5.26 -3.86 2.62
CA SER A 65 4.89 -5.17 3.16
C SER A 65 4.44 -6.08 2.03
N GLN A 66 4.59 -7.38 2.20
CA GLN A 66 3.94 -8.37 1.37
C GLN A 66 2.84 -9.03 2.20
N PHE A 67 1.62 -8.51 2.11
CA PHE A 67 0.47 -9.15 2.73
C PHE A 67 -0.06 -10.20 1.77
N THR A 68 -0.11 -11.45 2.22
CA THR A 68 -0.44 -12.61 1.38
C THR A 68 0.44 -12.66 0.12
N ASP A 69 -0.10 -12.32 -1.04
CA ASP A 69 0.58 -12.43 -2.33
C ASP A 69 0.70 -11.07 -3.06
N LYS A 70 0.39 -9.96 -2.36
CA LYS A 70 0.44 -8.60 -2.92
C LYS A 70 1.40 -7.72 -2.15
N TRP A 71 2.20 -6.96 -2.89
CA TRP A 71 2.98 -5.87 -2.33
C TRP A 71 2.05 -4.72 -1.94
N VAL A 72 2.23 -4.25 -0.71
CA VAL A 72 1.46 -3.16 -0.12
C VAL A 72 2.41 -2.07 0.33
N PHE A 73 2.25 -0.90 -0.28
CA PHE A 73 2.93 0.31 0.14
C PHE A 73 2.13 0.95 1.27
N LEU A 74 2.81 1.14 2.39
CA LEU A 74 2.25 1.69 3.61
C LEU A 74 2.94 3.03 3.89
N SER A 75 2.16 4.01 4.33
CA SER A 75 2.67 5.26 4.87
C SER A 75 2.01 5.52 6.22
N ILE A 76 2.80 5.84 7.23
CA ILE A 76 2.35 6.19 8.58
C ILE A 76 2.80 7.62 8.85
N LYS A 77 1.92 8.47 9.39
CA LYS A 77 2.28 9.87 9.69
C LYS A 77 3.43 9.92 10.70
N LYS A 78 4.39 10.84 10.51
CA LYS A 78 5.49 11.05 11.47
C LYS A 78 5.00 11.38 12.88
N SER A 79 3.84 12.02 12.99
CA SER A 79 3.23 12.33 14.29
C SER A 79 2.75 11.09 15.05
N GLU A 80 2.52 9.97 14.37
CA GLU A 80 1.97 8.74 14.97
C GLU A 80 3.04 7.70 15.31
N LEU A 81 4.22 7.81 14.69
CA LEU A 81 5.29 6.85 14.84
C LEU A 81 6.63 7.57 14.86
N SER A 82 7.45 7.28 15.86
CA SER A 82 8.84 7.71 15.91
C SER A 82 9.75 6.54 15.53
N ILE A 83 10.67 6.76 14.60
CA ILE A 83 11.67 5.78 14.16
C ILE A 83 13.05 6.28 14.61
N THR A 84 13.83 5.43 15.27
CA THR A 84 15.15 5.83 15.80
C THR A 84 16.19 6.06 14.71
N GLU A 85 16.20 5.23 13.65
CA GLU A 85 17.15 5.31 12.54
C GLU A 85 16.46 5.84 11.27
N GLU A 86 16.03 7.11 11.28
CA GLU A 86 15.40 7.71 10.10
C GLU A 86 16.35 7.76 8.91
N LYS A 87 15.83 7.41 7.73
CA LYS A 87 16.54 7.52 6.45
C LYS A 87 15.66 8.29 5.46
N PRO A 88 16.21 9.12 4.57
CA PRO A 88 15.41 9.85 3.61
C PRO A 88 14.66 8.89 2.68
N TYR A 89 13.38 9.13 2.46
CA TYR A 89 12.64 8.41 1.42
C TYR A 89 13.14 8.84 0.04
N LYS A 90 13.62 7.90 -0.77
CA LYS A 90 14.10 8.13 -2.13
C LYS A 90 13.32 7.24 -3.09
N VAL A 91 12.67 7.86 -4.07
CA VAL A 91 11.92 7.15 -5.13
C VAL A 91 12.85 6.74 -6.28
N ASP A 92 13.97 7.45 -6.45
CA ASP A 92 14.85 7.29 -7.61
C ASP A 92 15.83 6.11 -7.48
N SER A 93 15.35 4.96 -7.93
CA SER A 93 15.99 3.92 -8.75
C SER A 93 17.54 3.89 -8.89
N VAL A 94 18.23 3.20 -7.97
CA VAL A 94 19.31 2.24 -8.32
C VAL A 94 19.56 1.23 -7.17
N VAL A 95 18.67 0.25 -6.99
CA VAL A 95 18.98 -1.01 -6.24
C VAL A 95 18.81 -1.01 -4.71
N LYS A 96 17.81 -0.35 -4.10
CA LYS A 96 17.30 -0.81 -2.78
C LYS A 96 15.79 -0.65 -2.65
N LEU A 97 15.06 -1.76 -2.44
CA LEU A 97 13.61 -1.75 -2.16
C LEU A 97 13.30 -1.03 -0.83
N GLY A 98 14.25 -0.98 0.10
CA GLY A 98 14.20 -0.25 1.35
C GLY A 98 15.54 -0.28 2.09
N TYR A 99 15.58 0.16 3.35
CA TYR A 99 16.80 0.26 4.16
C TYR A 99 16.96 -0.91 5.12
N TYR A 100 15.92 -1.26 5.86
CA TYR A 100 15.94 -2.31 6.87
C TYR A 100 14.53 -2.81 7.18
N TYR A 101 14.45 -4.00 7.75
CA TYR A 101 13.20 -4.58 8.24
C TYR A 101 12.91 -4.11 9.65
N VAL A 102 11.63 -3.88 9.96
CA VAL A 102 11.13 -3.52 11.29
C VAL A 102 9.99 -4.45 11.71
N ASP A 103 9.82 -4.66 13.01
CA ASP A 103 8.70 -5.41 13.58
C ASP A 103 7.56 -4.48 14.01
N PRO A 104 6.39 -4.48 13.32
CA PRO A 104 5.26 -3.62 13.67
C PRO A 104 4.68 -3.88 15.06
N ASN A 105 4.76 -5.13 15.54
CA ASN A 105 4.23 -5.54 16.84
C ASN A 105 5.18 -5.20 17.98
N ASN A 106 6.46 -4.96 17.67
CA ASN A 106 7.45 -4.50 18.63
C ASN A 106 7.91 -3.07 18.31
N HIS A 107 6.95 -2.13 18.32
CA HIS A 107 7.19 -0.69 18.20
C HIS A 107 8.01 -0.27 16.96
N PHE A 108 7.92 -1.02 15.86
CA PHE A 108 8.67 -0.76 14.62
C PHE A 108 10.19 -0.73 14.84
N VAL A 109 10.68 -1.50 15.81
CA VAL A 109 12.11 -1.67 16.06
C VAL A 109 12.75 -2.37 14.85
N LYS A 110 13.92 -1.87 14.45
CA LYS A 110 14.77 -2.47 13.42
C LYS A 110 15.17 -3.89 13.83
N THR A 111 14.94 -4.85 12.95
CA THR A 111 15.29 -6.27 13.18
C THR A 111 16.52 -6.70 12.39
N ARG A 112 16.67 -6.25 11.14
CA ARG A 112 17.82 -6.54 10.28
C ARG A 112 17.90 -5.59 9.10
N ASP A 113 19.09 -5.34 8.59
CA ASP A 113 19.27 -4.54 7.38
C ASP A 113 18.68 -5.22 6.13
N PHE A 114 18.28 -4.41 5.16
CA PHE A 114 17.91 -4.86 3.83
C PHE A 114 19.16 -4.79 2.95
N ASN A 115 19.76 -5.98 2.72
CA ASN A 115 20.97 -6.25 1.91
C ASN A 115 21.59 -5.03 1.22
#